data_AF-A0A359F9F7-F1
#
_entry.id   AF-A0A359F9F7-F1
#
_cell.length_a   1.000
_cell.length_b   1.000
_cell.length_c   1.000
_cell.angle_alpha   90.00
_cell.angle_beta   90.00
_cell.angle_gamma   90.00
#
_symmetry.space_group_name_H-M   'P 1'
#
loop_
_entity.id
_entity.type
_entity.pdbx_description
1 polymer ?
#
loop_
_entity_poly.entity_id
_entity_poly.type
_entity_poly.pdbx_seq_one_letter_code
_entity_poly.pdbx_strand_id
1 'polypeptide(L)'
;MKSRRTAIAGACVVFASLTACGGTSSASDVCDKYDKVAEEIANDKVAGAFNGEIFDALDNLAKKVKKFDDEPDLKATGEAMLDMANDDSASIDEVNAMIAPVKAFCESQ
;
A
#
# COMPACT_ATOMS: atom_id res chain seq x y z
N MET A 1 -12.91 43.95 27.70
CA MET A 1 -12.26 43.06 26.70
C MET A 1 -13.02 41.74 26.69
N LYS A 2 -13.77 41.46 25.62
CA LYS A 2 -14.76 40.38 25.54
C LYS A 2 -14.09 39.15 24.91
N SER A 3 -13.81 38.14 25.73
CA SER A 3 -13.21 36.88 25.31
C SER A 3 -14.18 36.12 24.40
N ARG A 4 -13.83 35.92 23.13
CA ARG A 4 -14.63 35.15 22.17
C ARG A 4 -14.14 33.71 22.21
N ARG A 5 -14.99 32.84 22.74
CA ARG A 5 -14.90 31.38 22.62
C ARG A 5 -15.20 31.03 21.15
N THR A 6 -14.23 30.52 20.42
CA THR A 6 -14.45 29.93 19.10
C THR A 6 -14.61 28.43 19.29
N ALA A 7 -15.83 27.96 19.01
CA ALA A 7 -16.21 26.55 19.09
C ALA A 7 -15.48 25.75 18.00
N ILE A 8 -14.84 24.65 18.39
CA ILE A 8 -14.29 23.65 17.48
C ILE A 8 -15.48 22.78 17.02
N ALA A 9 -16.04 23.12 15.87
CA ALA A 9 -16.94 22.22 15.14
C ALA A 9 -16.07 21.20 14.40
N GLY A 10 -15.69 20.13 15.09
CA GLY A 10 -14.94 19.01 14.54
C GLY A 10 -15.76 17.74 14.62
N ALA A 11 -16.53 17.46 13.57
CA ALA A 11 -17.11 16.14 13.32
C ALA A 11 -17.31 15.98 11.81
N CYS A 12 -16.20 15.83 11.09
CA CYS A 12 -16.21 15.42 9.70
C CYS A 12 -16.57 13.93 9.63
N VAL A 13 -17.71 13.68 8.96
CA VAL A 13 -17.99 12.57 8.05
C VAL A 13 -17.77 11.14 8.59
N VAL A 14 -18.83 10.56 9.15
CA VAL A 14 -19.02 9.11 9.17
C VAL A 14 -19.75 8.73 7.89
N PHE A 15 -19.02 8.28 6.86
CA PHE A 15 -19.55 7.55 5.70
C PHE A 15 -18.86 6.18 5.76
N ALA A 16 -19.60 5.11 6.12
CA ALA A 16 -20.12 4.09 5.20
C ALA A 16 -19.01 3.13 4.70
N SER A 17 -19.09 1.81 4.64
CA SER A 17 -20.21 0.86 4.63
C SER A 17 -19.65 -0.54 4.92
N LEU A 18 -20.42 -1.37 5.63
CA LEU A 18 -20.22 -2.82 5.64
C LEU A 18 -20.64 -3.39 4.27
N THR A 19 -19.68 -3.66 3.38
CA THR A 19 -19.90 -4.47 2.17
C THR A 19 -18.79 -5.50 2.01
N ALA A 20 -18.91 -6.59 2.78
CA ALA A 20 -18.26 -7.84 2.42
C ALA A 20 -18.96 -8.42 1.18
N CYS A 21 -18.44 -8.13 -0.01
CA CYS A 21 -18.49 -8.98 -1.21
C CYS A 21 -17.64 -8.31 -2.31
N GLY A 22 -16.33 -8.57 -2.31
CA GLY A 22 -15.42 -8.16 -3.40
C GLY A 22 -15.11 -6.67 -3.52
N GLY A 23 -15.03 -5.95 -2.39
CA GLY A 23 -14.85 -4.49 -2.36
C GLY A 23 -13.51 -4.00 -2.94
N THR A 24 -13.56 -2.77 -3.44
CA THR A 24 -12.40 -1.96 -3.80
C THR A 24 -11.51 -1.73 -2.57
N SER A 25 -10.19 -1.71 -2.77
CA SER A 25 -9.28 -1.36 -1.67
C SER A 25 -9.36 0.13 -1.39
N SER A 26 -9.13 0.53 -0.14
CA SER A 26 -8.92 1.95 0.19
C SER A 26 -7.46 2.36 0.01
N ALA A 27 -7.20 3.66 -0.11
CA ALA A 27 -5.83 4.19 -0.13
C ALA A 27 -5.04 3.79 1.13
N SER A 28 -5.70 3.82 2.30
CA SER A 28 -5.10 3.36 3.57
C SER A 28 -4.70 1.90 3.51
N ASP A 29 -5.56 1.02 2.97
CA ASP A 29 -5.21 -0.41 2.84
C ASP A 29 -4.01 -0.64 1.92
N VAL A 30 -3.88 0.16 0.85
CA VAL A 30 -2.75 0.08 -0.07
C VAL A 30 -1.47 0.51 0.64
N CYS A 31 -1.49 1.64 1.35
CA CYS A 31 -0.32 2.15 2.05
C CYS A 31 0.09 1.28 3.25
N ASP A 32 -0.87 0.73 4.00
CA ASP A 32 -0.59 -0.23 5.07
C ASP A 32 0.09 -1.50 4.56
N LYS A 33 -0.22 -1.94 3.32
CA LYS A 33 0.48 -3.07 2.68
C LYS A 33 1.83 -2.67 2.12
N TYR A 34 1.95 -1.46 1.59
CA TYR A 34 3.22 -0.92 1.13
C TYR A 34 4.23 -0.85 2.28
N ASP A 35 3.81 -0.35 3.45
CA ASP A 35 4.68 -0.24 4.63
C ASP A 35 5.23 -1.60 5.07
N LYS A 36 4.42 -2.66 4.98
CA LYS A 36 4.88 -4.03 5.25
C LYS A 36 5.94 -4.49 4.28
N VAL A 37 5.77 -4.24 2.98
CA VAL A 37 6.79 -4.55 1.97
C VAL A 37 8.07 -3.75 2.24
N ALA A 38 7.94 -2.48 2.61
CA ALA A 38 9.09 -1.64 2.95
C ALA A 38 9.82 -2.12 4.22
N GLU A 39 9.09 -2.61 5.23
CA GLU A 39 9.63 -3.22 6.44
C GLU A 39 10.42 -4.50 6.12
N GLU A 40 9.84 -5.41 5.32
CA GLU A 40 10.54 -6.63 4.89
C GLU A 40 11.80 -6.31 4.08
N ILE A 41 11.75 -5.33 3.16
CA ILE A 41 12.93 -4.85 2.44
C ILE A 41 13.99 -4.31 3.42
N ALA A 42 13.60 -3.59 4.46
CA ALA A 42 14.54 -3.05 5.44
C ALA A 42 15.17 -4.16 6.29
N ASN A 43 14.39 -5.16 6.69
CA ASN A 43 14.86 -6.32 7.44
C ASN A 43 15.82 -7.19 6.60
N ASP A 44 15.46 -7.45 5.35
CA ASP A 44 16.25 -8.31 4.45
C ASP A 44 17.48 -7.61 3.88
N LYS A 45 17.49 -6.26 3.79
CA LYS A 45 18.72 -5.49 3.54
C LYS A 45 19.77 -5.72 4.63
N VAL A 46 19.36 -5.99 5.86
CA VAL A 46 20.27 -6.34 6.96
C VAL A 46 20.73 -7.79 6.85
N ALA A 47 19.86 -8.69 6.40
CA ALA A 47 20.16 -10.13 6.24
C ALA A 47 20.94 -10.48 4.96
N GLY A 48 20.91 -9.62 3.93
CA GLY A 48 21.65 -9.77 2.67
C GLY A 48 20.96 -10.62 1.60
N ALA A 49 19.77 -11.15 1.88
CA ALA A 49 18.93 -11.89 0.93
C ALA A 49 17.47 -11.78 1.35
N PHE A 50 16.56 -11.86 0.39
CA PHE A 50 15.13 -11.93 0.66
C PHE A 50 14.74 -13.27 1.28
N ASN A 51 13.91 -13.22 2.31
CA ASN A 51 13.18 -14.39 2.80
C ASN A 51 11.89 -14.58 1.96
N GLY A 52 11.17 -15.70 2.12
CA GLY A 52 9.89 -15.88 1.40
C GLY A 52 8.80 -14.88 1.79
N GLU A 53 8.94 -14.20 2.93
CA GLU A 53 7.93 -13.31 3.50
C GLU A 53 7.80 -12.01 2.69
N ILE A 54 8.87 -11.55 2.02
CA ILE A 54 8.77 -10.40 1.11
C ILE A 54 7.86 -10.69 -0.10
N PHE A 55 7.90 -11.91 -0.65
CA PHE A 55 7.06 -12.29 -1.80
C PHE A 55 5.60 -12.42 -1.38
N ASP A 56 5.34 -12.95 -0.17
CA ASP A 56 4.00 -12.93 0.44
C ASP A 56 3.51 -11.50 0.69
N ALA A 57 4.37 -10.60 1.17
CA ALA A 57 4.03 -9.19 1.38
C ALA A 57 3.73 -8.50 0.03
N LEU A 58 4.52 -8.78 -1.00
CA LEU A 58 4.37 -8.24 -2.35
C LEU A 58 3.07 -8.72 -3.02
N ASP A 59 2.73 -10.01 -2.91
CA ASP A 59 1.44 -10.55 -3.38
C ASP A 59 0.25 -9.89 -2.67
N ASN A 60 0.35 -9.68 -1.35
CA ASN A 60 -0.68 -8.98 -0.60
C ASN A 60 -0.87 -7.53 -1.05
N LEU A 61 0.23 -6.81 -1.30
CA LEU A 61 0.19 -5.46 -1.85
C LEU A 61 -0.42 -5.45 -3.26
N ALA A 62 0.05 -6.33 -4.14
CA ALA A 62 -0.43 -6.51 -5.51
C ALA A 62 -1.95 -6.69 -5.56
N LYS A 63 -2.49 -7.57 -4.71
CA LYS A 63 -3.93 -7.83 -4.59
C LYS A 63 -4.72 -6.60 -4.14
N LYS A 64 -4.13 -5.74 -3.30
CA LYS A 64 -4.79 -4.51 -2.86
C LYS A 64 -4.77 -3.44 -3.95
N VAL A 65 -3.60 -3.21 -4.54
CA VAL A 65 -3.39 -2.28 -5.62
C VAL A 65 -4.26 -2.62 -6.84
N LYS A 66 -4.40 -3.90 -7.19
CA LYS A 66 -5.24 -4.35 -8.32
C LYS A 66 -6.75 -4.04 -8.12
N LYS A 67 -7.18 -3.92 -6.87
CA LYS A 67 -8.56 -3.58 -6.48
C LYS A 67 -8.72 -2.09 -6.13
N PHE A 68 -7.67 -1.30 -6.30
CA PHE A 68 -7.73 0.15 -6.12
C PHE A 68 -8.15 0.77 -7.45
N ASP A 69 -9.40 1.20 -7.53
CA ASP A 69 -10.02 1.68 -8.78
C ASP A 69 -9.80 3.19 -9.01
N ASP A 70 -9.32 3.92 -7.98
CA ASP A 70 -9.13 5.37 -8.06
C ASP A 70 -7.90 5.76 -8.90
N GLU A 71 -6.97 4.84 -9.13
CA GLU A 71 -5.72 5.12 -9.85
C GLU A 71 -5.32 3.99 -10.84
N PRO A 72 -5.59 4.16 -12.15
CA PRO A 72 -5.39 3.11 -13.13
C PRO A 72 -3.91 2.72 -13.33
N ASP A 73 -2.98 3.65 -13.10
CA ASP A 73 -1.54 3.42 -13.21
C ASP A 73 -1.04 2.49 -12.09
N LEU A 74 -1.62 2.61 -10.89
CA LEU A 74 -1.34 1.69 -9.80
C LEU A 74 -1.86 0.30 -10.12
N LYS A 75 -3.05 0.17 -10.71
CA LYS A 75 -3.63 -1.13 -11.07
C LYS A 75 -2.71 -1.98 -11.97
N ALA A 76 -2.10 -1.37 -12.99
CA ALA A 76 -1.13 -2.05 -13.85
C ALA A 76 0.12 -2.47 -13.07
N THR A 77 0.58 -1.61 -12.16
CA THR A 77 1.68 -1.93 -11.24
C THR A 77 1.34 -3.12 -10.36
N GLY A 78 0.10 -3.22 -9.87
CA GLY A 78 -0.38 -4.36 -9.08
C GLY A 78 -0.34 -5.70 -9.82
N GLU A 79 -0.54 -5.72 -11.13
CA GLU A 79 -0.39 -6.95 -11.92
C GLU A 79 1.08 -7.36 -12.05
N ALA A 80 1.96 -6.40 -12.34
CA ALA A 80 3.40 -6.64 -12.42
C ALA A 80 4.00 -7.11 -11.08
N MET A 81 3.52 -6.56 -9.96
CA MET A 81 3.89 -7.03 -8.61
C MET A 81 3.45 -8.47 -8.36
N LEU A 82 2.27 -8.88 -8.82
CA LEU A 82 1.77 -10.23 -8.64
C LEU A 82 2.64 -11.24 -9.39
N ASP A 83 3.01 -10.93 -10.63
CA ASP A 83 3.89 -11.79 -11.42
C ASP A 83 5.27 -11.91 -10.77
N MET A 84 5.82 -10.80 -10.27
CA MET A 84 7.07 -10.79 -9.51
C MET A 84 7.00 -11.62 -8.23
N ALA A 85 5.90 -11.53 -7.49
CA ALA A 85 5.68 -12.29 -6.27
C ALA A 85 5.55 -13.81 -6.52
N ASN A 86 5.12 -14.23 -7.71
CA ASN A 86 5.02 -15.65 -8.05
C ASN A 86 6.32 -16.25 -8.59
N ASP A 87 7.28 -15.43 -9.01
CA ASP A 87 8.56 -15.89 -9.56
C ASP A 87 9.60 -16.17 -8.45
N ASP A 88 9.40 -15.65 -7.24
CA ASP A 88 10.25 -15.84 -6.04
C ASP A 88 11.76 -15.60 -6.26
N SER A 89 12.13 -14.92 -7.35
CA SER A 89 13.51 -14.76 -7.80
C SER A 89 13.98 -13.31 -7.86
N ALA A 90 13.09 -12.36 -7.58
CA ALA A 90 13.37 -10.94 -7.70
C ALA A 90 14.38 -10.48 -6.64
N SER A 91 15.30 -9.62 -7.06
CA SER A 91 16.26 -8.94 -6.20
C SER A 91 15.67 -7.75 -5.45
N ILE A 92 16.37 -7.30 -4.41
CA ILE A 92 15.97 -6.12 -3.63
C ILE A 92 15.76 -4.89 -4.51
N ASP A 93 16.62 -4.69 -5.51
CA ASP A 93 16.53 -3.54 -6.40
C ASP A 93 15.31 -3.66 -7.33
N GLU A 94 15.00 -4.87 -7.81
CA GLU A 94 13.81 -5.11 -8.64
C GLU A 94 12.51 -4.87 -7.86
N VAL A 95 12.43 -5.34 -6.62
CA VAL A 95 11.26 -5.07 -5.76
C VAL A 95 11.15 -3.58 -5.45
N ASN A 96 12.25 -2.90 -5.11
CA ASN A 96 12.23 -1.45 -4.86
C ASN A 96 11.79 -0.64 -6.09
N ALA A 97 12.23 -1.03 -7.29
CA ALA A 97 11.80 -0.42 -8.53
C ALA A 97 10.31 -0.67 -8.80
N MET A 98 9.84 -1.89 -8.55
CA MET A 98 8.45 -2.29 -8.78
C MET A 98 7.48 -1.53 -7.87
N ILE A 99 7.82 -1.33 -6.59
CA ILE A 99 6.95 -0.63 -5.63
C ILE A 99 7.08 0.89 -5.65
N ALA A 100 8.00 1.45 -6.45
CA ALA A 100 8.22 2.89 -6.51
C ALA A 100 6.97 3.72 -6.86
N PRO A 101 6.08 3.30 -7.78
CA PRO A 101 4.83 4.02 -8.03
C PRO A 101 3.89 4.04 -6.83
N VAL A 102 3.78 2.92 -6.11
CA VAL A 102 2.95 2.83 -4.89
C VAL A 102 3.53 3.68 -3.76
N LYS A 103 4.87 3.71 -3.64
CA LYS A 103 5.55 4.62 -2.72
C LYS A 103 5.18 6.08 -3.01
N ALA A 104 5.33 6.50 -4.26
CA ALA A 104 5.04 7.88 -4.66
C ALA A 104 3.58 8.25 -4.38
N PHE A 105 2.65 7.32 -4.62
CA PHE A 105 1.25 7.48 -4.22
C PHE A 105 1.13 7.68 -2.71
N CYS A 106 1.66 6.79 -1.87
CA CYS A 106 1.52 6.86 -0.41
C CYS A 106 2.19 8.10 0.21
N GLU A 107 3.28 8.60 -0.37
CA GLU A 107 3.90 9.88 0.05
C GLU A 107 3.06 11.11 -0.30
N SER A 108 2.08 10.98 -1.19
CA SER A 108 1.17 12.05 -1.59
C SER A 108 -0.16 12.09 -0.81
N GLN A 109 -0.42 11.07 0.01
CA GLN A 109 -1.66 10.89 0.79
C GLN A 109 -1.69 11.70 2.10
#